data_AF-A0A3M2GFV8-F1
#
_entry.id   AF-A0A3M2GFV8-F1
#
_cell.length_a   1.000
_cell.length_b   1.000
_cell.length_c   1.000
_cell.angle_alpha   90.00
_cell.angle_beta   90.00
_cell.angle_gamma   90.00
#
_symmetry.space_group_name_H-M   'P 1'
#
loop_
_entity.id
_entity.type
_entity.pdbx_description
1 polymer ?
#
loop_
_entity_poly.entity_id
_entity_poly.type
_entity_poly.pdbx_seq_one_letter_code
_entity_poly.pdbx_strand_id
1 'polypeptide(L)'
;MRLSLFPGRGIFAAAFFQPHLLPENASCRFGHSFPVFSKLRNVIFLVLLALSPMLSGQETFTGVWHEGRIAHKIWVDSEWPVFLKKWKELASQGYRLVDIETLDKNGTRKYYGLWHAGTDRYKLWIDMDWEALKRYWNEYKDDGLRLVDLEITVDGGERKFIGVWREGDFHQKLLVDA
;
A
#
# COMPACT_ATOMS: atom_id res chain seq x y z
N MET A 1 2.92 3.98 14.39
CA MET A 1 2.64 5.43 14.24
C MET A 1 1.16 5.65 14.56
N ARG A 2 0.83 6.49 15.56
CA ARG A 2 -0.54 6.74 16.02
C ARG A 2 -1.04 8.02 15.33
N LEU A 3 -1.90 7.91 14.32
CA LEU A 3 -2.57 9.07 13.76
C LEU A 3 -3.72 9.47 14.70
N SER A 4 -3.60 10.62 15.35
CA SER A 4 -4.71 11.26 16.06
C SER A 4 -5.46 12.18 15.09
N LEU A 5 -6.74 11.89 14.84
CA LEU A 5 -7.65 12.74 14.07
C LEU A 5 -8.15 13.89 14.94
N PHE A 6 -7.94 15.13 14.49
CA PHE A 6 -8.66 16.30 14.99
C PHE A 6 -10.04 16.39 14.33
N PRO A 7 -11.10 16.77 15.06
CA PRO A 7 -12.41 16.97 14.46
C PRO A 7 -12.51 18.41 13.92
N GLY A 8 -12.62 18.57 12.61
CA GLY A 8 -12.78 19.89 12.01
C GLY A 8 -13.17 19.80 10.54
N ARG A 9 -14.37 20.26 10.23
CA ARG A 9 -14.96 20.36 8.89
C ARG A 9 -13.99 21.05 7.92
N GLY A 10 -13.78 20.46 6.76
CA GLY A 10 -13.04 21.10 5.68
C GLY A 10 -12.92 20.16 4.49
N ILE A 11 -13.52 20.56 3.38
CA ILE A 11 -13.35 19.96 2.06
C ILE A 11 -11.85 20.04 1.73
N PHE A 12 -11.18 18.91 1.49
CA PHE A 12 -9.82 18.93 0.96
C PHE A 12 -9.84 18.37 -0.47
N ALA A 13 -9.84 19.30 -1.41
CA ALA A 13 -9.34 19.07 -2.76
C ALA A 13 -7.84 18.73 -2.65
N ALA A 14 -7.41 17.63 -3.26
CA ALA A 14 -6.00 17.36 -3.44
C ALA A 14 -5.41 18.42 -4.38
N ALA A 15 -4.49 19.25 -3.86
CA ALA A 15 -3.70 20.15 -4.67
C ALA A 15 -2.67 19.32 -5.46
N PHE A 16 -2.83 19.28 -6.78
CA PHE A 16 -1.79 18.83 -7.71
C PHE A 16 -0.64 19.84 -7.72
N PHE A 17 0.58 19.37 -7.43
CA PHE A 17 1.81 20.05 -7.87
C PHE A 17 2.50 19.12 -8.87
N GLN A 18 2.18 19.29 -10.16
CA GLN A 18 3.04 18.82 -11.24
C GLN A 18 4.04 19.94 -11.56
N PRO A 19 5.36 19.72 -11.48
CA PRO A 19 6.28 20.46 -12.33
C PRO A 19 6.22 19.81 -13.71
N HIS A 20 5.26 20.23 -14.52
CA HIS A 20 5.26 19.95 -15.95
C HIS A 20 6.25 20.92 -16.60
N LEU A 21 7.31 20.34 -17.18
CA LEU A 21 8.08 20.80 -18.34
C LEU A 21 7.79 22.23 -18.81
N LEU A 22 8.70 23.16 -18.50
CA LEU A 22 8.87 24.39 -19.26
C LEU A 22 10.15 24.27 -20.10
N PRO A 23 10.11 24.53 -21.42
CA PRO A 23 11.28 24.44 -22.28
C PRO A 23 12.32 25.53 -21.99
N GLU A 24 13.58 25.14 -22.15
CA GLU A 24 14.78 25.97 -22.12
C GLU A 24 14.77 27.01 -23.26
N ASN A 25 14.32 28.25 -23.00
CA ASN A 25 14.70 29.46 -23.74
C ASN A 25 13.89 30.69 -23.34
N ALA A 26 14.16 31.23 -22.14
CA ALA A 26 13.87 32.63 -21.84
C ALA A 26 15.18 33.34 -21.48
N SER A 27 15.79 33.96 -22.48
CA SER A 27 16.93 34.85 -22.29
C SER A 27 16.49 36.11 -21.53
N CYS A 28 16.90 36.25 -20.27
CA CYS A 28 16.80 37.52 -19.56
C CYS A 28 18.18 38.18 -19.54
N ARG A 29 18.34 39.23 -20.36
CA ARG A 29 19.54 40.08 -20.37
C ARG A 29 19.46 41.05 -19.19
N PHE A 30 20.35 40.89 -18.22
CA PHE A 30 20.76 41.98 -17.34
C PHE A 30 22.24 42.23 -17.58
N GLY A 31 22.54 43.31 -18.30
CA GLY A 31 23.86 43.91 -18.27
C GLY A 31 23.95 44.80 -17.04
N HIS A 32 25.03 44.66 -16.27
CA HIS A 32 25.88 45.78 -15.84
C HIS A 32 27.19 45.18 -15.30
N SER A 33 28.28 45.71 -15.83
CA SER A 33 29.69 45.43 -15.54
C SER A 33 30.02 45.51 -14.04
N PHE A 34 31.07 44.79 -13.60
CA PHE A 34 32.13 45.17 -12.61
C PHE A 34 32.86 43.90 -12.10
N PRO A 35 34.12 43.97 -11.64
CA PRO A 35 35.30 43.55 -12.38
C PRO A 35 35.89 42.20 -11.93
N VAL A 36 36.77 41.70 -12.78
CA VAL A 36 37.74 40.61 -12.58
C VAL A 36 38.50 40.76 -11.25
N PHE A 37 38.45 39.73 -10.41
CA PHE A 37 39.54 39.42 -9.47
C PHE A 37 39.93 37.95 -9.55
N SER A 38 41.23 37.78 -9.71
CA SER A 38 41.95 36.53 -9.93
C SER A 38 42.27 35.79 -8.63
N LYS A 39 42.56 34.50 -8.82
CA LYS A 39 43.48 33.63 -8.05
C LYS A 39 42.93 32.84 -6.85
N LEU A 40 43.10 31.52 -7.03
CA LEU A 40 43.32 30.47 -6.02
C LEU A 40 42.24 30.26 -4.96
N ARG A 41 41.46 29.18 -5.13
CA ARG A 41 41.13 28.25 -4.04
C ARG A 41 40.63 26.90 -4.58
N ASN A 42 41.56 26.11 -5.11
CA ASN A 42 41.39 24.66 -5.11
C ASN A 42 41.71 24.15 -3.69
N VAL A 43 40.99 23.09 -3.28
CA VAL A 43 41.04 22.36 -2.00
C VAL A 43 39.92 22.78 -1.04
N ILE A 44 38.71 22.33 -1.35
CA ILE A 44 37.67 21.70 -0.51
C ILE A 44 36.52 21.42 -1.49
N PHE A 45 36.73 20.44 -2.37
CA PHE A 45 35.68 19.93 -3.26
C PHE A 45 35.96 18.46 -3.58
N LEU A 46 36.37 17.69 -2.57
CA LEU A 46 36.74 16.28 -2.77
C LEU A 46 36.32 15.29 -1.67
N VAL A 47 35.56 15.69 -0.63
CA VAL A 47 34.96 14.71 0.31
C VAL A 47 33.63 15.24 0.85
N LEU A 48 32.68 15.53 -0.05
CA LEU A 48 31.28 15.80 0.31
C LEU A 48 30.35 15.32 -0.83
N LEU A 49 30.71 14.20 -1.46
CA LEU A 49 30.00 13.58 -2.56
C LEU A 49 29.83 12.06 -2.32
N ALA A 50 29.61 11.69 -1.05
CA ALA A 50 29.33 10.31 -0.64
C ALA A 50 28.32 10.21 0.53
N LEU A 51 27.50 11.23 0.72
CA LEU A 51 26.28 11.13 1.54
C LEU A 51 25.16 11.86 0.80
N SER A 52 24.79 11.35 -0.37
CA SER A 52 23.40 11.49 -0.76
C SER A 52 22.62 10.64 0.25
N PRO A 53 21.78 11.22 1.15
CA PRO A 53 20.80 10.39 1.81
C PRO A 53 20.02 9.74 0.67
N MET A 54 20.07 8.41 0.63
CA MET A 54 19.24 7.60 -0.25
C MET A 54 17.85 8.18 -0.11
N LEU A 55 17.33 8.77 -1.18
CA LEU A 55 16.00 9.36 -1.19
C LEU A 55 15.07 8.18 -0.97
N SER A 56 14.72 7.89 0.28
CA SER A 56 13.75 6.86 0.59
C SER A 56 12.47 7.33 -0.07
N GLY A 57 12.12 6.72 -1.20
CA GLY A 57 10.87 7.01 -1.87
C GLY A 57 9.75 6.91 -0.84
N GLN A 58 8.97 7.98 -0.70
CA GLN A 58 7.81 7.96 0.16
C GLN A 58 6.82 6.95 -0.41
N GLU A 59 6.39 5.99 0.41
CA GLU A 59 5.32 5.07 0.02
C GLU A 59 4.03 5.84 -0.15
N THR A 60 3.39 5.65 -1.30
CA THR A 60 2.11 6.26 -1.62
C THR A 60 1.09 5.16 -1.77
N PHE A 61 -0.07 5.35 -1.14
CA PHE A 61 -1.21 4.46 -1.24
C PHE A 61 -2.33 5.21 -1.96
N THR A 62 -2.98 4.53 -2.90
CA THR A 62 -4.20 5.01 -3.53
C THR A 62 -5.35 4.17 -3.00
N GLY A 63 -6.47 4.81 -2.67
CA GLY A 63 -7.66 4.13 -2.20
C GLY A 63 -8.91 4.81 -2.73
N VAL A 64 -9.95 4.01 -2.98
CA VAL A 64 -11.28 4.49 -3.28
C VAL A 64 -12.08 4.51 -1.99
N TRP A 65 -12.63 5.68 -1.65
CA TRP A 65 -13.40 5.88 -0.42
C TRP A 65 -14.82 6.26 -0.76
N HIS A 66 -15.77 5.69 -0.03
CA HIS A 66 -17.16 6.12 -0.05
C HIS A 66 -17.60 6.47 1.37
N GLU A 67 -18.59 7.35 1.51
CA GLU A 67 -19.16 7.65 2.82
C GLU A 67 -19.78 6.38 3.42
N GLY A 68 -19.53 6.16 4.70
CA GLY A 68 -20.04 4.99 5.42
C GLY A 68 -20.01 5.21 6.92
N ARG A 69 -20.89 4.50 7.64
CA ARG A 69 -20.98 4.53 9.11
C ARG A 69 -20.34 3.31 9.77
N ILE A 70 -19.72 2.43 8.99
CA ILE A 70 -19.09 1.22 9.47
C ILE A 70 -17.77 1.61 10.14
N ALA A 71 -17.60 1.20 11.39
CA ALA A 71 -16.33 1.36 12.08
C ALA A 71 -15.27 0.52 11.35
N HIS A 72 -14.13 1.13 11.05
CA HIS A 72 -13.05 0.50 10.31
C HIS A 72 -11.70 0.68 11.02
N LYS A 73 -10.76 -0.19 10.69
CA LYS A 73 -9.37 -0.13 11.17
C LYS A 73 -8.42 -0.43 10.03
N ILE A 74 -7.26 0.19 10.10
CA ILE A 74 -6.16 -0.05 9.16
C ILE A 74 -4.93 -0.45 9.98
N TRP A 75 -4.21 -1.45 9.49
CA TRP A 75 -2.93 -1.87 10.03
C TRP A 75 -1.97 -2.12 8.88
N VAL A 76 -0.77 -1.57 8.98
CA VAL A 76 0.15 -1.45 7.84
C VAL A 76 1.56 -1.87 8.22
N ASP A 77 2.36 -2.15 7.19
CA ASP A 77 3.81 -2.30 7.29
C ASP A 77 4.25 -3.37 8.32
N SER A 78 3.62 -4.55 8.26
CA SER A 78 3.92 -5.64 9.18
C SER A 78 4.31 -6.92 8.46
N GLU A 79 5.27 -7.65 9.01
CA GLU A 79 5.57 -9.01 8.54
C GLU A 79 4.47 -9.98 8.94
N TRP A 80 4.40 -11.12 8.25
CA TRP A 80 3.32 -12.08 8.41
C TRP A 80 3.02 -12.49 9.87
N PRO A 81 4.00 -12.83 10.73
CA PRO A 81 3.69 -13.22 12.11
C PRO A 81 3.01 -12.10 12.91
N VAL A 82 3.40 -10.84 12.66
CA VAL A 82 2.82 -9.66 13.31
C VAL A 82 1.43 -9.39 12.75
N PHE A 83 1.27 -9.48 11.42
CA PHE A 83 -0.03 -9.32 10.76
C PHE A 83 -1.03 -10.37 11.23
N LEU A 84 -0.63 -11.64 11.27
CA LEU A 84 -1.47 -12.75 11.73
C LEU A 84 -1.93 -12.57 13.18
N LYS A 85 -1.03 -12.10 14.06
CA LYS A 85 -1.39 -11.75 15.44
C LYS A 85 -2.42 -10.64 15.46
N LYS A 86 -2.23 -9.58 14.67
CA LYS A 86 -3.16 -8.46 14.58
C LYS A 86 -4.52 -8.89 14.02
N TRP A 87 -4.54 -9.75 13.01
CA TRP A 87 -5.77 -10.31 12.43
C TRP A 87 -6.59 -11.05 13.49
N LYS A 88 -5.96 -11.92 14.30
CA LYS A 88 -6.62 -12.62 15.42
C LYS A 88 -7.11 -11.67 16.51
N GLU A 89 -6.30 -10.67 16.86
CA GLU A 89 -6.66 -9.65 17.85
C GLU A 89 -7.87 -8.82 17.42
N LEU A 90 -7.91 -8.37 16.17
CA LEU A 90 -9.04 -7.60 15.65
C LEU A 90 -10.29 -8.47 15.51
N ALA A 91 -10.13 -9.75 15.18
CA ALA A 91 -11.24 -10.68 15.14
C ALA A 91 -11.93 -10.86 16.51
N SER A 92 -11.18 -10.92 17.61
CA SER A 92 -11.74 -10.99 18.96
C SER A 92 -12.38 -9.68 19.42
N GLN A 93 -12.05 -8.56 18.76
CA GLN A 93 -12.65 -7.25 18.97
C GLN A 93 -13.87 -6.97 18.07
N GLY A 94 -14.35 -7.97 17.31
CA GLY A 94 -15.50 -7.82 16.42
C GLY A 94 -15.18 -7.06 15.13
N TYR A 95 -13.99 -7.25 14.58
CA TYR A 95 -13.60 -6.76 13.25
C TYR A 95 -13.31 -7.91 12.30
N ARG A 96 -13.52 -7.70 11.00
CA ARG A 96 -13.24 -8.66 9.92
C ARG A 96 -12.40 -7.98 8.85
N LEU A 97 -11.38 -8.69 8.40
CA LEU A 97 -10.54 -8.27 7.28
C LEU A 97 -11.41 -8.22 6.04
N VAL A 98 -11.33 -7.13 5.29
CA VAL A 98 -12.07 -6.93 4.05
C VAL A 98 -11.16 -6.76 2.84
N ASP A 99 -9.90 -6.43 3.08
CA ASP A 99 -8.91 -6.12 2.06
C ASP A 99 -7.52 -6.36 2.68
N ILE A 100 -6.63 -6.99 1.92
CA ILE A 100 -5.23 -7.23 2.27
C ILE A 100 -4.35 -6.87 1.11
N GLU A 101 -3.32 -6.07 1.38
CA GLU A 101 -2.35 -5.65 0.37
C GLU A 101 -0.97 -6.12 0.79
N THR A 102 -0.10 -6.40 -0.19
CA THR A 102 1.26 -6.85 0.10
C THR A 102 2.30 -6.28 -0.85
N LEU A 103 3.47 -6.00 -0.30
CA LEU A 103 4.58 -5.39 -1.03
C LEU A 103 5.92 -5.77 -0.41
N ASP A 104 6.89 -5.99 -1.29
CA ASP A 104 8.25 -6.35 -0.90
C ASP A 104 9.06 -5.08 -0.63
N LYS A 105 9.48 -4.91 0.63
CA LYS A 105 10.37 -3.83 1.06
C LYS A 105 11.71 -4.38 1.46
N ASN A 106 12.77 -3.96 0.76
CA ASN A 106 14.14 -4.35 1.09
C ASN A 106 14.29 -5.88 1.25
N GLY A 107 13.65 -6.65 0.36
CA GLY A 107 13.67 -8.12 0.39
C GLY A 107 12.79 -8.77 1.46
N THR A 108 11.98 -7.99 2.17
CA THR A 108 11.03 -8.50 3.17
C THR A 108 9.61 -8.16 2.77
N ARG A 109 8.74 -9.17 2.67
CA ARG A 109 7.32 -8.95 2.43
C ARG A 109 6.63 -8.28 3.60
N LYS A 110 5.91 -7.19 3.32
CA LYS A 110 5.08 -6.47 4.28
C LYS A 110 3.60 -6.59 3.88
N TYR A 111 2.76 -6.64 4.90
CA TYR A 111 1.31 -6.81 4.79
C TYR A 111 0.58 -5.61 5.38
N TYR A 112 -0.51 -5.27 4.72
CA TYR A 112 -1.40 -4.14 4.97
C TYR A 112 -2.81 -4.70 4.98
N GLY A 113 -3.65 -4.20 5.86
CA GLY A 113 -5.03 -4.66 5.92
C GLY A 113 -5.99 -3.54 6.25
N LEU A 114 -7.20 -3.70 5.75
CA LEU A 114 -8.37 -2.92 6.13
C LEU A 114 -9.38 -3.88 6.77
N TRP A 115 -9.94 -3.45 7.90
CA TRP A 115 -10.96 -4.19 8.61
C TRP A 115 -12.22 -3.35 8.74
N HIS A 116 -13.37 -4.00 8.63
CA HIS A 116 -14.67 -3.45 9.01
C HIS A 116 -15.17 -4.13 10.29
N ALA A 117 -15.97 -3.44 11.09
CA ALA A 117 -16.70 -4.07 12.18
C ALA A 117 -17.58 -5.20 11.62
N GLY A 118 -17.56 -6.36 12.29
CA GLY A 118 -18.26 -7.57 11.86
C GLY A 118 -17.99 -8.75 12.79
N THR A 119 -19.00 -9.59 12.96
CA THR A 119 -18.93 -10.83 13.76
C THR A 119 -19.20 -12.09 12.94
N ASP A 120 -19.41 -11.95 11.64
CA ASP A 120 -19.62 -13.01 10.66
C ASP A 120 -18.47 -14.02 10.62
N ARG A 121 -18.70 -15.16 9.97
CA ARG A 121 -17.66 -16.16 9.70
C ARG A 121 -16.66 -15.62 8.67
N TYR A 122 -15.40 -16.03 8.81
CA TYR A 122 -14.29 -15.48 8.02
C TYR A 122 -13.13 -16.47 7.90
N LYS A 123 -12.36 -16.36 6.82
CA LYS A 123 -11.12 -17.12 6.56
C LYS A 123 -10.08 -16.22 5.91
N LEU A 124 -8.80 -16.56 6.12
CA LEU A 124 -7.64 -15.94 5.48
C LEU A 124 -6.66 -17.05 5.14
N TRP A 125 -6.21 -17.09 3.89
CA TRP A 125 -5.15 -17.99 3.43
C TRP A 125 -4.11 -17.21 2.64
N ILE A 126 -2.84 -17.58 2.83
CA ILE A 126 -1.70 -17.04 2.08
C ILE A 126 -0.91 -18.20 1.47
N ASP A 127 0.02 -17.87 0.56
CA ASP A 127 0.94 -18.84 -0.07
C ASP A 127 0.22 -20.01 -0.76
N MET A 128 -0.97 -19.74 -1.31
CA MET A 128 -1.72 -20.74 -2.05
C MET A 128 -1.19 -20.85 -3.47
N ASP A 129 -1.10 -22.07 -3.99
CA ASP A 129 -1.05 -22.28 -5.44
C ASP A 129 -2.45 -22.19 -6.07
N TRP A 130 -2.52 -22.34 -7.39
CA TRP A 130 -3.78 -22.26 -8.13
C TRP A 130 -4.78 -23.36 -7.71
N GLU A 131 -4.31 -24.57 -7.44
CA GLU A 131 -5.17 -25.69 -7.06
C GLU A 131 -5.75 -25.50 -5.65
N ALA A 132 -4.96 -24.94 -4.73
CA ALA A 132 -5.40 -24.55 -3.41
C ALA A 132 -6.45 -23.45 -3.46
N LEU A 133 -6.25 -22.41 -4.27
CA LEU A 133 -7.25 -21.35 -4.44
C LEU A 133 -8.57 -21.91 -4.96
N LYS A 134 -8.56 -22.74 -6.02
CA LYS A 134 -9.77 -23.38 -6.54
C LYS A 134 -10.46 -24.28 -5.53
N ARG A 135 -9.70 -25.05 -4.75
CA ARG A 135 -10.22 -25.92 -3.70
C ARG A 135 -10.94 -25.09 -2.63
N TYR A 136 -10.28 -24.08 -2.06
CA TYR A 136 -10.89 -23.23 -1.04
C TYR A 136 -12.06 -22.42 -1.58
N TRP A 137 -11.99 -21.93 -2.82
CA TRP A 137 -13.13 -21.29 -3.48
C TRP A 137 -14.37 -22.18 -3.48
N ASN A 138 -14.22 -23.44 -3.87
CA ASN A 138 -15.34 -24.40 -3.93
C ASN A 138 -15.83 -24.78 -2.53
N GLU A 139 -14.92 -25.16 -1.62
CA GLU A 139 -15.24 -25.52 -0.23
C GLU A 139 -16.00 -24.39 0.47
N TYR A 140 -15.49 -23.16 0.37
CA TYR A 140 -16.05 -22.01 1.08
C TYR A 140 -17.33 -21.48 0.46
N LYS A 141 -17.53 -21.66 -0.85
CA LYS A 141 -18.83 -21.37 -1.47
C LYS A 141 -19.94 -22.17 -0.78
N ASP A 142 -19.70 -23.46 -0.54
CA ASP A 142 -20.67 -24.37 0.07
C ASP A 142 -20.85 -24.11 1.57
N ASP A 143 -19.83 -23.57 2.23
CA ASP A 143 -19.92 -23.08 3.61
C ASP A 143 -20.62 -21.72 3.76
N GLY A 144 -21.08 -21.08 2.69
CA GLY A 144 -21.70 -19.75 2.74
C GLY A 144 -20.70 -18.60 2.92
N LEU A 145 -19.44 -18.83 2.59
CA LEU A 145 -18.39 -17.82 2.52
C LEU A 145 -18.16 -17.38 1.07
N ARG A 146 -17.66 -16.15 0.89
CA ARG A 146 -17.35 -15.52 -0.39
C ARG A 146 -15.97 -14.90 -0.32
N LEU A 147 -15.25 -14.98 -1.44
CA LEU A 147 -13.95 -14.33 -1.57
C LEU A 147 -14.23 -12.83 -1.72
N VAL A 148 -13.82 -12.04 -0.73
CA VAL A 148 -14.02 -10.59 -0.73
C VAL A 148 -12.80 -9.84 -1.24
N ASP A 149 -11.64 -10.50 -1.21
CA ASP A 149 -10.38 -9.93 -1.66
C ASP A 149 -9.37 -11.02 -2.05
N LEU A 150 -8.50 -10.72 -3.02
CA LEU A 150 -7.56 -11.65 -3.65
C LEU A 150 -6.29 -10.94 -4.11
N GLU A 151 -5.15 -11.31 -3.51
CA GLU A 151 -3.84 -10.88 -3.97
C GLU A 151 -3.09 -11.98 -4.72
N ILE A 152 -2.27 -11.54 -5.68
CA ILE A 152 -1.39 -12.41 -6.45
C ILE A 152 0.05 -11.98 -6.21
N THR A 153 0.86 -12.88 -5.67
CA THR A 153 2.29 -12.66 -5.44
C THR A 153 3.14 -13.58 -6.30
N VAL A 154 4.45 -13.29 -6.35
CA VAL A 154 5.44 -14.18 -6.95
C VAL A 154 6.49 -14.50 -5.89
N ASP A 155 6.59 -15.77 -5.54
CA ASP A 155 7.50 -16.29 -4.51
C ASP A 155 8.32 -17.42 -5.08
N GLY A 156 9.66 -17.28 -5.05
CA GLY A 156 10.55 -18.29 -5.62
C GLY A 156 10.35 -18.52 -7.13
N GLY A 157 9.78 -17.55 -7.85
CA GLY A 157 9.43 -17.68 -9.28
C GLY A 157 8.07 -18.34 -9.54
N GLU A 158 7.36 -18.75 -8.50
CA GLU A 158 6.02 -19.31 -8.61
C GLU A 158 4.97 -18.27 -8.27
N ARG A 159 3.85 -18.28 -9.00
CA ARG A 159 2.68 -17.48 -8.65
C ARG A 159 2.02 -18.06 -7.40
N LYS A 160 1.80 -17.21 -6.41
CA LYS A 160 1.04 -17.53 -5.20
C LYS A 160 -0.17 -16.63 -5.07
N PHE A 161 -1.15 -17.08 -4.30
CA PHE A 161 -2.39 -16.38 -4.06
C PHE A 161 -2.61 -16.19 -2.56
N ILE A 162 -3.23 -15.06 -2.23
CA ILE A 162 -3.73 -14.73 -0.90
C ILE A 162 -5.21 -14.46 -1.04
N GLY A 163 -6.04 -15.02 -0.17
CA GLY A 163 -7.47 -14.80 -0.23
C GLY A 163 -8.05 -14.43 1.12
N VAL A 164 -9.00 -13.50 1.10
CA VAL A 164 -9.82 -13.12 2.24
C VAL A 164 -11.25 -13.57 1.96
N TRP A 165 -11.82 -14.36 2.86
CA TRP A 165 -13.21 -14.79 2.76
C TRP A 165 -14.04 -14.29 3.92
N ARG A 166 -15.28 -13.90 3.63
CA ARG A 166 -16.31 -13.52 4.61
C ARG A 166 -17.62 -14.20 4.32
N GLU A 167 -18.47 -14.29 5.33
CA GLU A 167 -19.84 -14.75 5.14
C GLU A 167 -20.58 -13.85 4.15
N GLY A 168 -21.27 -14.48 3.20
CA GLY A 168 -22.00 -13.77 2.16
C GLY A 168 -22.83 -14.72 1.32
N ASP A 169 -23.98 -14.23 0.89
CA ASP A 169 -24.91 -14.93 0.00
C ASP A 169 -24.77 -14.49 -1.47
N PHE A 170 -24.09 -13.37 -1.73
CA PHE A 170 -23.93 -12.80 -3.07
C PHE A 170 -23.31 -13.78 -4.07
N HIS A 171 -23.74 -13.70 -5.32
CA HIS A 171 -23.19 -14.52 -6.39
C HIS A 171 -21.79 -14.07 -6.73
N GLN A 172 -20.87 -15.02 -6.84
CA GLN A 172 -19.50 -14.80 -7.29
C GLN A 172 -19.14 -15.85 -8.33
N LYS A 173 -18.29 -15.48 -9.28
CA LYS A 173 -17.77 -16.39 -10.30
C LYS A 173 -16.27 -16.17 -10.43
N LEU A 174 -15.51 -17.24 -10.34
CA LEU A 174 -14.09 -17.23 -10.65
C LEU A 174 -13.95 -17.39 -12.16
N LEU A 175 -13.51 -16.32 -12.84
CA LEU A 175 -13.23 -16.34 -14.27
C LEU A 175 -11.77 -16.68 -14.46
N VAL A 176 -11.51 -17.68 -15.31
CA VAL A 176 -10.17 -18.13 -15.66
C VAL A 176 -10.13 -18.21 -17.18
N ASP A 177 -9.14 -17.57 -17.80
CA ASP A 177 -8.89 -17.77 -19.21
C ASP A 177 -8.46 -19.22 -19.43
N ALA A 178 -9.19 -19.92 -20.31
CA ALA A 178 -9.00 -21.33 -20.63
C ALA A 178 -7.83 -21.56 -21.59
#